data_AF-A0AAD5UWK0-F1
#
_entry.id   AF-A0AAD5UWK0-F1
#
_cell.length_a   1.000
_cell.length_b   1.000
_cell.length_c   1.000
_cell.angle_alpha   90.00
_cell.angle_beta   90.00
_cell.angle_gamma   90.00
#
_symmetry.space_group_name_H-M   'P 1'
#
loop_
_entity.id
_entity.type
_entity.pdbx_description
1 polymer ?
#
loop_
_entity_poly.entity_id
_entity_poly.type
_entity_poly.pdbx_seq_one_letter_code
_entity_poly.pdbx_strand_id
1 'polypeptide(L)'
;MTAIESTWITSAYHLTFASFLLISEYIVPILRNDGILTYVVAEFAFISGVALLGIFALISGFVTNKISFLVLRALSGIASSLIIPSALALLLNLFPEPTEQAYAIGIFSNSRPIGTAIGLLVGAVIVQFTDWPWIFWSVAPVALPISGICMLLILDVTKAEEGGVPQRESSWRSLDPFGVSVLTVAVIMFIFAVTSGPTFGWGSAIFLAPLLLSFTMVVGFLYYEARIPAALAVVPPQTWFLPNFAVLFGIALFPDFWLTVKSVMFTTLWQSVYHWSTIATALHMLPVVVAAFLASFTGAPSRKINTKWILLFALGLTIVATILLHFANSPDRYFPFVLPAFILGTTGCTMTFIHVNIAIFRTSPPYMRGTIGAIIHGASQLGSAVGVAAFNSIKTSVEEKTGGPTLYTGRAAALWFVLAIVCVEAVSLLVFYRVDAKRKIDSIDGASAASGKLHEVEEITIREKTVKEAGLLVTDV
;
A
#
# COMPACT_ATOMS: atom_id res chain seq x y z
N MET A 1 26.11 14.04 8.15
CA MET A 1 24.69 13.91 8.55
C MET A 1 24.64 13.20 9.88
N THR A 2 23.91 13.72 10.86
CA THR A 2 23.63 12.96 12.09
C THR A 2 22.69 11.79 11.76
N ALA A 3 22.69 10.72 12.56
CA ALA A 3 21.79 9.55 12.33
C ALA A 3 20.29 9.96 12.28
N ILE A 4 19.97 11.06 12.96
CA ILE A 4 18.69 11.78 12.97
C ILE A 4 18.29 12.22 11.54
N GLU A 5 19.23 12.83 10.81
CA GLU A 5 18.97 13.43 9.50
C GLU A 5 18.73 12.38 8.41
N SER A 6 19.43 11.24 8.48
CA SER A 6 19.29 10.16 7.48
C SER A 6 17.92 9.47 7.54
N THR A 7 17.31 9.37 8.72
CA THR A 7 15.99 8.74 8.90
C THR A 7 14.88 9.57 8.25
N TRP A 8 14.99 10.90 8.30
CA TRP A 8 14.00 11.81 7.73
C TRP A 8 13.99 11.84 6.20
N ILE A 9 15.10 11.52 5.54
CA ILE A 9 15.19 11.48 4.07
C ILE A 9 14.23 10.44 3.46
N THR A 10 14.15 9.28 4.09
CA THR A 10 13.24 8.20 3.69
C THR A 10 11.84 8.45 4.23
N SER A 11 11.73 8.92 5.47
CA SER A 11 10.44 9.14 6.12
C SER A 11 9.61 10.23 5.45
N ALA A 12 10.21 11.36 5.04
CA ALA A 12 9.50 12.46 4.38
C ALA A 12 8.83 12.03 3.06
N TYR A 13 9.48 11.15 2.30
CA TYR A 13 8.94 10.59 1.06
C TYR A 13 7.78 9.61 1.32
N HIS A 14 7.96 8.66 2.24
CA HIS A 14 6.91 7.70 2.59
C HIS A 14 5.69 8.38 3.21
N LEU A 15 5.93 9.42 4.01
CA LEU A 15 4.91 10.24 4.67
C LEU A 15 3.93 10.84 3.67
N THR A 16 4.45 11.59 2.70
CA THR A 16 3.61 12.23 1.68
C THR A 16 3.05 11.21 0.70
N PHE A 17 3.83 10.19 0.34
CA PHE A 17 3.35 9.11 -0.52
C PHE A 17 2.08 8.48 0.03
N ALA A 18 2.08 8.01 1.27
CA ALA A 18 0.89 7.36 1.84
C ALA A 18 -0.27 8.33 2.09
N SER A 19 0.01 9.56 2.52
CA SER A 19 -1.04 10.54 2.80
C SER A 19 -1.77 10.98 1.53
N PHE A 20 -1.03 11.19 0.43
CA PHE A 20 -1.60 11.59 -0.85
C PHE A 20 -2.07 10.41 -1.71
N LEU A 21 -1.71 9.16 -1.36
CA LEU A 21 -2.23 7.97 -2.01
C LEU A 21 -3.75 7.88 -1.87
N LEU A 22 -4.27 8.18 -0.66
CA LEU A 22 -5.71 8.32 -0.42
C LEU A 22 -6.35 9.28 -1.43
N ILE A 23 -5.84 10.51 -1.54
CA ILE A 23 -6.34 11.51 -2.49
C ILE A 23 -6.32 10.99 -3.93
N SER A 24 -5.21 10.37 -4.32
CA SER A 24 -4.97 9.89 -5.68
C SER A 24 -5.93 8.74 -6.03
N GLU A 25 -6.25 7.87 -5.07
CA GLU A 25 -7.23 6.78 -5.22
C GLU A 25 -8.68 7.27 -5.34
N TYR A 26 -8.99 8.52 -4.94
CA TYR A 26 -10.31 9.12 -5.17
C TYR A 26 -10.40 9.91 -6.48
N ILE A 27 -9.36 10.66 -6.84
CA ILE A 27 -9.40 11.52 -8.03
C ILE A 27 -9.56 10.69 -9.31
N VAL A 28 -8.84 9.56 -9.42
CA VAL A 28 -8.81 8.75 -10.64
C VAL A 28 -10.17 8.05 -10.91
N PRO A 29 -10.88 7.47 -9.93
CA PRO A 29 -12.15 6.80 -10.18
C PRO A 29 -13.39 7.71 -10.21
N ILE A 30 -13.32 8.96 -9.74
CA ILE A 30 -14.51 9.85 -9.67
C ILE A 30 -14.87 10.44 -11.03
N LEU A 31 -13.93 10.49 -11.98
CA LEU A 31 -14.20 10.98 -13.33
C LEU A 31 -14.91 9.95 -14.24
N ARG A 32 -15.38 8.82 -13.69
CA ARG A 32 -16.04 7.69 -14.37
C ARG A 32 -17.33 8.01 -15.14
N ASN A 33 -17.83 9.24 -15.04
CA ASN A 33 -19.12 9.62 -15.62
C ASN A 33 -19.02 9.91 -17.12
N ASP A 34 -17.86 10.36 -17.59
CA ASP A 34 -17.53 10.45 -19.01
C ASP A 34 -16.37 9.50 -19.22
N GLY A 35 -16.62 8.32 -19.81
CA GLY A 35 -15.58 7.30 -20.04
C GLY A 35 -14.27 7.94 -20.48
N ILE A 36 -14.34 8.79 -21.51
CA ILE A 36 -13.25 9.59 -22.08
C ILE A 36 -12.49 10.44 -21.04
N LEU A 37 -13.18 11.16 -20.15
CA LEU A 37 -12.55 12.06 -19.18
C LEU A 37 -11.81 11.29 -18.07
N THR A 38 -12.22 10.06 -17.77
CA THR A 38 -11.52 9.18 -16.81
C THR A 38 -10.17 8.73 -17.34
N TYR A 39 -10.13 8.32 -18.61
CA TYR A 39 -8.89 7.94 -19.28
C TYR A 39 -7.93 9.12 -19.29
N VAL A 40 -8.35 10.27 -19.81
CA VAL A 40 -7.49 11.46 -19.93
C VAL A 40 -6.90 11.89 -18.57
N VAL A 41 -7.66 11.81 -17.48
CA VAL A 41 -7.15 12.16 -16.15
C VAL A 41 -6.20 11.10 -15.59
N ALA A 42 -6.48 9.81 -15.78
CA ALA A 42 -5.56 8.75 -15.37
C ALA A 42 -4.25 8.81 -16.16
N GLU A 43 -4.30 9.07 -17.46
CA GLU A 43 -3.13 9.25 -18.32
C GLU A 43 -2.30 10.45 -17.88
N PHE A 44 -2.95 11.60 -17.69
CA PHE A 44 -2.27 12.81 -17.24
C PHE A 44 -1.65 12.61 -15.85
N ALA A 45 -2.37 11.99 -14.91
CA ALA A 45 -1.87 11.73 -13.57
C ALA A 45 -0.68 10.76 -13.57
N PHE A 46 -0.70 9.73 -14.42
CA PHE A 46 0.43 8.81 -14.57
C PHE A 46 1.65 9.49 -15.20
N ILE A 47 1.48 10.18 -16.34
CA ILE A 47 2.56 10.87 -17.05
C ILE A 47 3.16 11.98 -16.19
N SER A 48 2.31 12.85 -15.61
CA SER A 48 2.78 13.93 -14.73
C SER A 48 3.43 13.40 -13.46
N GLY A 49 2.91 12.33 -12.85
CA GLY A 49 3.51 11.68 -11.68
C GLY A 49 4.93 11.17 -11.97
N VAL A 50 5.12 10.47 -13.10
CA VAL A 50 6.44 9.97 -13.52
C VAL A 50 7.39 11.13 -13.87
N ALA A 51 6.92 12.14 -14.61
CA ALA A 51 7.71 13.31 -14.97
C ALA A 51 8.18 14.08 -13.73
N LEU A 52 7.25 14.41 -12.82
CA LEU A 52 7.53 15.14 -11.59
C LEU A 52 8.48 14.37 -10.69
N LEU A 53 8.34 13.04 -10.60
CA LEU A 53 9.28 12.19 -9.88
C LEU A 53 10.70 12.32 -10.44
N GLY A 54 10.86 12.28 -11.77
CA GLY A 54 12.14 12.48 -12.45
C GLY A 54 12.73 13.87 -12.23
N ILE A 55 11.91 14.91 -12.35
CA ILE A 55 12.32 16.31 -12.15
C ILE A 55 12.74 16.56 -10.70
N PHE A 56 11.93 16.17 -9.73
CA PHE A 56 12.25 16.38 -8.31
C PHE A 56 13.46 15.55 -7.88
N ALA A 57 13.64 14.33 -8.41
CA ALA A 57 14.85 13.55 -8.16
C ALA A 57 16.09 14.23 -8.76
N LEU A 58 16.01 14.75 -9.99
CA LEU A 58 17.11 15.49 -10.62
C LEU A 58 17.52 16.70 -9.78
N ILE A 59 16.54 17.53 -9.39
CA ILE A 59 16.78 18.72 -8.57
C ILE A 59 17.39 18.31 -7.21
N SER A 60 16.88 17.25 -6.58
CA SER A 60 17.35 16.78 -5.27
C SER A 60 18.85 16.47 -5.24
N GLY A 61 19.42 15.97 -6.32
CA GLY A 61 20.86 15.69 -6.38
C GLY A 61 21.75 16.94 -6.41
N PHE A 62 21.22 18.11 -6.80
CA PHE A 62 21.94 19.38 -6.78
C PHE A 62 21.72 20.19 -5.50
N VAL A 63 20.75 19.81 -4.67
CA VAL A 63 20.41 20.57 -3.46
C VAL A 63 21.37 20.25 -2.32
N THR A 64 22.01 21.30 -1.80
CA THR A 64 22.86 21.25 -0.61
C THR A 64 22.13 21.64 0.67
N ASN A 65 21.03 22.40 0.55
CA ASN A 65 20.22 22.83 1.69
C ASN A 65 19.32 21.69 2.20
N LYS A 66 19.43 21.37 3.48
CA LYS A 66 18.72 20.26 4.15
C LYS A 66 17.20 20.37 4.06
N ILE A 67 16.64 21.56 4.31
CA ILE A 67 15.20 21.76 4.33
C ILE A 67 14.67 21.63 2.91
N SER A 68 15.32 22.28 1.95
CA SER A 68 14.96 22.17 0.53
C SER A 68 15.02 20.71 0.04
N PHE A 69 16.01 19.93 0.50
CA PHE A 69 16.13 18.51 0.16
C PHE A 69 14.96 17.69 0.73
N LEU A 70 14.60 17.89 2.00
CA LEU A 70 13.44 17.21 2.60
C LEU A 70 12.11 17.60 1.91
N VAL A 71 11.96 18.86 1.53
CA VAL A 71 10.80 19.33 0.76
C VAL A 71 10.74 18.65 -0.60
N LEU A 72 11.86 18.51 -1.32
CA LEU A 72 11.89 17.78 -2.58
C LEU A 72 11.57 16.29 -2.39
N ARG A 73 12.01 15.67 -1.29
CA ARG A 73 11.63 14.28 -0.95
C ARG A 73 10.13 14.16 -0.70
N ALA A 74 9.54 15.12 0.01
CA ALA A 74 8.11 15.21 0.24
C ALA A 74 7.34 15.37 -1.09
N LEU A 75 7.77 16.28 -1.97
CA LEU A 75 7.20 16.46 -3.32
C LEU A 75 7.35 15.20 -4.18
N SER A 76 8.47 14.49 -4.08
CA SER A 76 8.69 13.21 -4.78
C SER A 76 7.67 12.14 -4.33
N GLY A 77 7.29 12.14 -3.04
CA GLY A 77 6.28 11.23 -2.52
C GLY A 77 4.88 11.52 -3.08
N ILE A 78 4.53 12.82 -3.20
CA ILE A 78 3.28 13.26 -3.84
C ILE A 78 3.25 12.84 -5.32
N ALA A 79 4.36 13.05 -6.05
CA ALA A 79 4.47 12.61 -7.44
C ALA A 79 4.28 11.08 -7.56
N SER A 80 4.84 10.32 -6.62
CA SER A 80 4.74 8.85 -6.61
C SER A 80 3.35 8.34 -6.27
N SER A 81 2.57 9.06 -5.47
CA SER A 81 1.22 8.63 -5.07
C SER A 81 0.24 8.66 -6.24
N LEU A 82 0.50 9.50 -7.25
CA LEU A 82 -0.30 9.58 -8.47
C LEU A 82 -0.10 8.36 -9.38
N ILE A 83 1.07 7.72 -9.33
CA ILE A 83 1.48 6.70 -10.31
C ILE A 83 0.65 5.41 -10.16
N ILE A 84 0.58 4.85 -8.94
CA ILE A 84 -0.03 3.54 -8.68
C ILE A 84 -1.54 3.49 -9.04
N PRO A 85 -2.40 4.38 -8.51
CA PRO A 85 -3.83 4.32 -8.79
C PRO A 85 -4.14 4.62 -10.26
N SER A 86 -3.39 5.54 -10.87
CA SER A 86 -3.54 5.87 -12.29
C SER A 86 -3.14 4.71 -13.19
N ALA A 87 -2.03 4.03 -12.90
CA ALA A 87 -1.61 2.85 -13.64
C ALA A 87 -2.64 1.71 -13.56
N LEU A 88 -3.21 1.48 -12.36
CA LEU A 88 -4.24 0.47 -12.20
C LEU A 88 -5.51 0.84 -12.97
N ALA A 89 -5.95 2.09 -12.90
CA ALA A 89 -7.11 2.55 -13.68
C ALA A 89 -6.91 2.36 -15.18
N LEU A 90 -5.74 2.73 -15.72
CA LEU A 90 -5.40 2.52 -17.13
C LEU A 90 -5.43 1.03 -17.51
N LEU A 91 -4.85 0.16 -16.69
CA LEU A 91 -4.86 -1.28 -16.93
C LEU A 91 -6.28 -1.88 -16.92
N LEU A 92 -7.10 -1.50 -15.95
CA LEU A 92 -8.47 -2.02 -15.84
C LEU A 92 -9.34 -1.64 -17.04
N ASN A 93 -9.00 -0.52 -17.66
CA ASN A 93 -9.72 0.11 -18.73
C ASN A 93 -9.23 -0.34 -20.13
N LEU A 94 -7.93 -0.61 -20.29
CA LEU A 94 -7.33 -1.10 -21.54
C LEU A 94 -7.64 -2.59 -21.79
N PHE A 95 -7.86 -3.37 -20.72
CA PHE A 95 -8.19 -4.79 -20.79
C PHE A 95 -9.62 -5.04 -20.29
N PRO A 96 -10.63 -4.97 -21.17
CA PRO A 96 -12.03 -5.18 -20.78
C PRO A 96 -12.36 -6.65 -20.45
N GLU A 97 -11.62 -7.62 -21.01
CA GLU A 97 -11.85 -9.04 -20.73
C GLU A 97 -11.31 -9.43 -19.34
N PRO A 98 -12.11 -10.06 -18.46
CA PRO A 98 -11.69 -10.36 -17.08
C PRO A 98 -10.46 -11.27 -16.96
N THR A 99 -10.23 -12.15 -17.94
CA THR A 99 -9.09 -13.08 -18.03
C THR A 99 -7.80 -12.33 -18.36
N GLU A 100 -7.83 -11.48 -19.38
CA GLU A 100 -6.72 -10.62 -19.79
C GLU A 100 -6.41 -9.57 -18.72
N GLN A 101 -7.44 -8.98 -18.12
CA GLN A 101 -7.32 -8.02 -17.02
C GLN A 101 -6.62 -8.65 -15.81
N ALA A 102 -6.99 -9.88 -15.44
CA ALA A 102 -6.32 -10.61 -14.35
C ALA A 102 -4.85 -10.91 -14.66
N TYR A 103 -4.52 -11.21 -15.93
CA TYR A 103 -3.15 -11.43 -16.38
C TYR A 103 -2.33 -10.12 -16.33
N ALA A 104 -2.89 -9.02 -16.83
CA ALA A 104 -2.28 -7.70 -16.83
C ALA A 104 -2.02 -7.19 -15.40
N ILE A 105 -2.99 -7.32 -14.49
CA ILE A 105 -2.84 -7.02 -13.06
C ILE A 105 -1.76 -7.90 -12.43
N GLY A 106 -1.67 -9.17 -12.85
CA GLY A 106 -0.62 -10.10 -12.40
C GLY A 106 0.79 -9.60 -12.76
N ILE A 107 1.00 -9.18 -14.01
CA ILE A 107 2.27 -8.59 -14.46
C ILE A 107 2.55 -7.28 -13.71
N PHE A 108 1.55 -6.41 -13.59
CA PHE A 108 1.67 -5.16 -12.85
C PHE A 108 2.08 -5.38 -11.40
N SER A 109 1.47 -6.35 -10.71
CA SER A 109 1.80 -6.68 -9.31
C SER A 109 3.25 -7.19 -9.16
N ASN A 110 3.78 -7.86 -10.18
CA ASN A 110 5.16 -8.35 -10.21
C ASN A 110 6.20 -7.24 -10.47
N SER A 111 5.79 -6.06 -10.94
CA SER A 111 6.71 -4.93 -11.13
C SER A 111 7.33 -4.44 -9.82
N ARG A 112 6.59 -4.48 -8.70
CA ARG A 112 7.08 -4.04 -7.36
C ARG A 112 8.30 -4.83 -6.88
N PRO A 113 8.27 -6.18 -6.78
CA PRO A 113 9.46 -6.93 -6.37
C PRO A 113 10.60 -6.78 -7.39
N ILE A 114 10.33 -6.82 -8.69
CA ILE A 114 11.38 -6.66 -9.73
C ILE A 114 12.08 -5.30 -9.58
N GLY A 115 11.31 -4.22 -9.45
CA GLY A 115 11.84 -2.87 -9.22
C GLY A 115 12.63 -2.76 -7.91
N THR A 116 12.21 -3.49 -6.87
CA THR A 116 12.96 -3.56 -5.60
C THR A 116 14.31 -4.24 -5.79
N ALA A 117 14.40 -5.34 -6.54
CA ALA A 117 15.68 -5.99 -6.86
C ALA A 117 16.60 -5.08 -7.67
N ILE A 118 16.09 -4.48 -8.75
CA ILE A 118 16.87 -3.61 -9.62
C ILE A 118 17.35 -2.39 -8.82
N GLY A 119 16.45 -1.73 -8.08
CA GLY A 119 16.78 -0.55 -7.27
C GLY A 119 17.81 -0.85 -6.18
N LEU A 120 17.71 -2.01 -5.52
CA LEU A 120 18.67 -2.44 -4.51
C LEU A 120 20.07 -2.65 -5.11
N LEU A 121 20.17 -3.35 -6.25
CA LEU A 121 21.46 -3.64 -6.90
C LEU A 121 22.08 -2.38 -7.51
N VAL A 122 21.30 -1.62 -8.28
CA VAL A 122 21.77 -0.37 -8.90
C VAL A 122 22.16 0.64 -7.82
N GLY A 123 21.34 0.79 -6.78
CA GLY A 123 21.64 1.67 -5.64
C GLY A 123 22.92 1.24 -4.90
N ALA A 124 23.13 -0.06 -4.71
CA ALA A 124 24.34 -0.56 -4.07
C ALA A 124 25.61 -0.33 -4.89
N VAL A 125 25.53 -0.49 -6.21
CA VAL A 125 26.65 -0.19 -7.13
C VAL A 125 26.97 1.30 -7.11
N ILE A 126 25.95 2.16 -7.23
CA ILE A 126 26.13 3.62 -7.21
C ILE A 126 26.81 4.06 -5.91
N VAL A 127 26.31 3.61 -4.75
CA VAL A 127 26.90 3.99 -3.44
C VAL A 127 28.31 3.42 -3.24
N GLN A 128 28.63 2.29 -3.86
CA GLN A 128 29.95 1.67 -3.71
C GLN A 128 31.04 2.42 -4.51
N PHE A 129 30.70 2.94 -5.68
CA PHE A 129 31.66 3.52 -6.63
C PHE A 129 31.52 5.03 -6.80
N THR A 130 30.47 5.63 -6.26
CA THR A 130 30.14 7.04 -6.50
C THR A 130 29.48 7.66 -5.27
N ASP A 131 29.43 8.99 -5.23
CA ASP A 131 28.78 9.73 -4.16
C ASP A 131 27.26 9.55 -4.17
N TRP A 132 26.65 9.71 -2.99
CA TRP A 132 25.21 9.55 -2.77
C TRP A 132 24.27 10.41 -3.67
N PRO A 133 24.62 11.61 -4.19
CA PRO A 133 23.70 12.37 -5.07
C PRO A 133 23.35 11.63 -6.35
N TRP A 134 24.24 10.74 -6.81
CA TRP A 134 24.02 9.93 -7.99
C TRP A 134 22.82 8.99 -7.88
N ILE A 135 22.41 8.61 -6.67
CA ILE A 135 21.18 7.84 -6.44
C ILE A 135 19.95 8.60 -6.95
N PHE A 136 19.95 9.93 -6.80
CA PHE A 136 18.84 10.78 -7.23
C PHE A 136 18.96 11.13 -8.72
N TRP A 137 20.17 11.46 -9.17
CA TRP A 137 20.41 11.72 -10.59
C TRP A 137 20.12 10.51 -11.47
N SER A 138 20.32 9.27 -10.99
CA SER A 138 20.01 8.06 -11.77
C SER A 138 18.52 7.84 -12.00
N VAL A 139 17.64 8.45 -11.21
CA VAL A 139 16.18 8.34 -11.40
C VAL A 139 15.71 9.13 -12.60
N ALA A 140 16.29 10.32 -12.83
CA ALA A 140 15.91 11.21 -13.93
C ALA A 140 16.05 10.61 -15.35
N PRO A 141 17.17 9.96 -15.75
CA PRO A 141 17.33 9.36 -17.07
C PRO A 141 16.45 8.13 -17.28
N VAL A 142 15.81 7.61 -16.24
CA VAL A 142 14.83 6.52 -16.37
C VAL A 142 13.43 7.10 -16.44
N ALA A 143 13.05 7.96 -15.48
CA ALA A 143 11.70 8.49 -15.36
C ALA A 143 11.31 9.42 -16.53
N LEU A 144 12.20 10.33 -16.95
CA LEU A 144 11.86 11.31 -18.01
C LEU A 144 11.63 10.66 -19.38
N PRO A 145 12.49 9.72 -19.85
CA PRO A 145 12.22 9.03 -21.11
C PRO A 145 10.97 8.15 -21.03
N ILE A 146 10.72 7.46 -19.90
CA ILE A 146 9.48 6.69 -19.72
C ILE A 146 8.27 7.61 -19.83
N SER A 147 8.29 8.77 -19.18
CA SER A 147 7.22 9.76 -19.31
C SER A 147 7.01 10.22 -20.76
N GLY A 148 8.09 10.46 -21.50
CA GLY A 148 8.01 10.84 -22.92
C GLY A 148 7.46 9.73 -23.81
N ILE A 149 7.90 8.48 -23.59
CA ILE A 149 7.39 7.30 -24.30
C ILE A 149 5.91 7.08 -23.98
N CYS A 150 5.51 7.20 -22.72
CA CYS A 150 4.12 7.11 -22.31
C CYS A 150 3.27 8.22 -22.95
N MET A 151 3.80 9.45 -23.03
CA MET A 151 3.10 10.53 -23.73
C MET A 151 2.87 10.20 -25.21
N LEU A 152 3.82 9.55 -25.90
CA LEU A 152 3.65 9.15 -27.30
C LEU A 152 2.69 7.96 -27.46
N LEU A 153 2.89 6.88 -26.69
CA LEU A 153 2.15 5.63 -26.86
C LEU A 153 0.72 5.69 -26.35
N ILE A 154 0.49 6.42 -25.25
CA ILE A 154 -0.81 6.41 -24.58
C ILE A 154 -1.77 7.40 -25.26
N LEU A 155 -1.29 8.58 -25.68
CA LEU A 155 -2.10 9.60 -26.37
C LEU A 155 -2.58 9.18 -27.78
N ASP A 156 -1.87 8.25 -28.43
CA ASP A 156 -2.24 7.76 -29.77
C ASP A 156 -3.32 6.67 -29.72
N VAL A 157 -3.37 5.86 -28.66
CA VAL A 157 -4.42 4.84 -28.46
C VAL A 157 -5.76 5.51 -28.13
N THR A 158 -5.76 6.62 -27.38
CA THR A 158 -6.97 7.35 -26.98
C THR A 158 -7.70 8.04 -28.13
N LYS A 159 -6.99 8.45 -29.20
CA LYS A 159 -7.64 9.00 -30.41
C LYS A 159 -8.38 7.94 -31.23
N ALA A 160 -8.05 6.66 -31.07
CA ALA A 160 -8.63 5.57 -31.87
C ALA A 160 -9.95 5.04 -31.29
N GLU A 161 -10.21 5.22 -29.99
CA GLU A 161 -11.40 4.68 -29.28
C GLU A 161 -12.52 5.70 -29.04
N GLU A 162 -12.52 6.86 -29.70
CA GLU A 162 -13.64 7.84 -29.66
C GLU A 162 -14.99 7.24 -30.11
N GLY A 163 -15.01 6.02 -30.65
CA GLY A 163 -16.19 5.29 -31.11
C GLY A 163 -16.72 4.22 -30.15
N GLY A 164 -17.24 4.61 -28.99
CA GLY A 164 -18.27 3.82 -28.29
C GLY A 164 -17.85 3.16 -26.97
N VAL A 165 -18.00 3.90 -25.86
CA VAL A 165 -18.02 3.32 -24.51
C VAL A 165 -19.45 3.41 -23.97
N PRO A 166 -20.07 2.30 -23.48
CA PRO A 166 -21.44 2.33 -22.98
C PRO A 166 -21.52 3.16 -21.69
N GLN A 167 -22.41 4.13 -21.69
CA GLN A 167 -22.70 5.01 -20.57
C GLN A 167 -23.37 4.19 -19.45
N ARG A 168 -22.60 3.78 -18.45
CA ARG A 168 -23.12 3.06 -17.28
C ARG A 168 -23.46 4.09 -16.21
N GLU A 169 -24.75 4.32 -15.99
CA GLU A 169 -25.26 5.21 -14.94
C GLU A 169 -24.66 4.82 -13.57
N SER A 170 -23.89 5.71 -12.95
CA SER A 170 -23.75 5.69 -11.50
C SER A 170 -23.55 7.09 -10.94
N SER A 171 -24.44 7.42 -10.01
CA SER A 171 -24.58 8.62 -9.19
C SER A 171 -23.30 9.44 -8.97
N TRP A 172 -23.38 10.72 -9.34
CA TRP A 172 -22.47 11.77 -8.91
C TRP A 172 -22.30 11.72 -7.38
N ARG A 173 -21.11 11.35 -6.90
CA ARG A 173 -20.73 11.64 -5.52
C ARG A 173 -19.76 12.80 -5.53
N SER A 174 -20.19 13.92 -4.95
CA SER A 174 -19.29 15.03 -4.73
C SER A 174 -18.20 14.58 -3.76
N LEU A 175 -16.95 14.88 -4.11
CA LEU A 175 -15.85 14.78 -3.17
C LEU A 175 -16.18 15.63 -1.93
N ASP A 176 -15.76 15.15 -0.77
CA ASP A 176 -15.59 15.98 0.42
C ASP A 176 -14.11 16.41 0.49
N PRO A 177 -13.69 17.42 -0.30
CA PRO A 177 -12.30 17.87 -0.33
C PRO A 177 -11.84 18.37 1.04
N PHE A 178 -12.78 18.86 1.86
CA PHE A 178 -12.49 19.29 3.22
C PHE A 178 -12.15 18.08 4.10
N GLY A 179 -12.98 17.04 4.14
CA GLY A 179 -12.70 15.82 4.90
C GLY A 179 -11.39 15.16 4.47
N VAL A 180 -11.17 15.00 3.15
CA VAL A 180 -9.94 14.42 2.62
C VAL A 180 -8.70 15.23 3.03
N SER A 181 -8.75 16.57 2.94
CA SER A 181 -7.61 17.41 3.33
C SER A 181 -7.33 17.35 4.84
N VAL A 182 -8.37 17.38 5.69
CA VAL A 182 -8.22 17.24 7.15
C VAL A 182 -7.61 15.90 7.51
N LEU A 183 -8.10 14.79 6.93
CA LEU A 183 -7.55 13.45 7.18
C LEU A 183 -6.10 13.35 6.72
N THR A 184 -5.78 13.89 5.55
CA THR A 184 -4.42 13.90 4.99
C THR A 184 -3.47 14.63 5.93
N VAL A 185 -3.84 15.84 6.40
CA VAL A 185 -3.02 16.61 7.35
C VAL A 185 -2.89 15.88 8.70
N ALA A 186 -3.95 15.22 9.16
CA ALA A 186 -3.95 14.45 10.39
C ALA A 186 -2.95 13.28 10.33
N VAL A 187 -2.96 12.53 9.23
CA VAL A 187 -2.02 11.41 8.99
C VAL A 187 -0.59 11.92 8.87
N ILE A 188 -0.37 13.04 8.17
CA ILE A 188 0.94 13.68 8.06
C ILE A 188 1.48 14.04 9.45
N MET A 189 0.66 14.70 10.27
CA MET A 189 1.03 15.10 11.63
C MET A 189 1.30 13.88 12.53
N PHE A 190 0.51 12.82 12.39
CA PHE A 190 0.70 11.60 13.17
C PHE A 190 2.05 10.95 12.89
N ILE A 191 2.33 10.67 11.61
CA ILE A 191 3.56 10.01 11.22
C ILE A 191 4.76 10.92 11.51
N PHE A 192 4.63 12.24 11.34
CA PHE A 192 5.65 13.20 11.74
C PHE A 192 5.95 13.12 13.25
N ALA A 193 4.92 13.09 14.10
CA ALA A 193 5.09 12.94 15.54
C ALA A 193 5.87 11.66 15.87
N VAL A 194 5.39 10.52 15.39
CA VAL A 194 5.97 9.21 15.71
C VAL A 194 7.40 9.06 15.18
N THR A 195 7.70 9.61 14.02
CA THR A 195 9.06 9.64 13.45
C THR A 195 9.99 10.55 14.26
N SER A 196 9.46 11.65 14.82
CA SER A 196 10.22 12.58 15.67
C SER A 196 10.53 12.01 17.05
N GLY A 197 9.67 11.14 17.59
CA GLY A 197 9.75 10.62 18.97
C GLY A 197 11.12 10.04 19.37
N PRO A 198 11.66 9.04 18.64
CA PRO A 198 12.97 8.44 18.94
C PRO A 198 14.14 9.43 18.86
N THR A 199 13.94 10.55 18.16
CA THR A 199 14.99 11.49 17.78
C THR A 199 15.08 12.67 18.75
N PHE A 200 13.93 13.32 19.00
CA PHE A 200 13.83 14.51 19.85
C PHE A 200 13.38 14.16 21.28
N GLY A 201 13.08 12.89 21.54
CA GLY A 201 12.53 12.41 22.79
C GLY A 201 11.01 12.50 22.83
N TRP A 202 10.41 11.49 23.45
CA TRP A 202 8.95 11.35 23.61
C TRP A 202 8.30 12.44 24.49
N GLY A 203 9.08 13.18 25.28
CA GLY A 203 8.59 14.31 26.08
C GLY A 203 8.69 15.68 25.39
N SER A 204 9.23 15.74 24.17
CA SER A 204 9.48 17.02 23.49
C SER A 204 8.20 17.63 22.90
N ALA A 205 8.14 18.96 22.81
CA ALA A 205 7.05 19.67 22.15
C ALA A 205 6.92 19.30 20.66
N ILE A 206 8.03 18.97 20.00
CA ILE A 206 8.08 18.50 18.60
C ILE A 206 7.37 17.16 18.41
N PHE A 207 7.31 16.31 19.45
CA PHE A 207 6.53 15.09 19.45
C PHE A 207 5.08 15.33 19.89
N LEU A 208 4.89 16.00 21.04
CA LEU A 208 3.58 16.13 21.67
C LEU A 208 2.61 17.01 20.88
N ALA A 209 3.07 18.13 20.32
CA ALA A 209 2.19 19.07 19.63
C ALA A 209 1.61 18.48 18.33
N PRO A 210 2.40 17.88 17.42
CA PRO A 210 1.85 17.22 16.23
C PRO A 210 0.99 16.00 16.56
N LEU A 211 1.30 15.26 17.62
CA LEU A 211 0.50 14.11 18.06
C LEU A 211 -0.88 14.55 18.55
N LEU A 212 -0.93 15.54 19.44
CA LEU A 212 -2.18 16.09 19.95
C LEU A 212 -3.01 16.71 18.83
N LEU A 213 -2.37 17.46 17.93
CA LEU A 213 -3.02 18.08 16.77
C LEU A 213 -3.62 17.01 15.85
N SER A 214 -2.84 15.97 15.53
CA SER A 214 -3.31 14.83 14.75
C SER A 214 -4.52 14.16 15.40
N PHE A 215 -4.45 13.86 16.70
CA PHE A 215 -5.56 13.25 17.42
C PHE A 215 -6.82 14.12 17.37
N THR A 216 -6.69 15.43 17.63
CA THR A 216 -7.83 16.36 17.50
C THR A 216 -8.37 16.45 16.08
N MET A 217 -7.53 16.39 15.05
CA MET A 217 -7.96 16.39 13.65
C MET A 217 -8.66 15.09 13.27
N VAL A 218 -8.18 13.93 13.72
CA VAL A 218 -8.86 12.65 13.49
C VAL A 218 -10.21 12.62 14.19
N VAL A 219 -10.29 13.05 15.45
CA VAL A 219 -11.56 13.12 16.19
C VAL A 219 -12.52 14.11 15.54
N GLY A 220 -12.01 15.29 15.13
CA GLY A 220 -12.78 16.30 14.41
C GLY A 220 -13.28 15.79 13.05
N PHE A 221 -12.44 15.06 12.32
CA PHE A 221 -12.78 14.41 11.07
C PHE A 221 -13.88 13.37 11.26
N LEU A 222 -13.73 12.45 12.22
CA LEU A 222 -14.75 11.44 12.52
C LEU A 222 -16.09 12.07 12.94
N TYR A 223 -16.04 13.18 13.70
CA TYR A 223 -17.23 13.92 14.10
C TYR A 223 -17.90 14.65 12.93
N TYR A 224 -17.10 15.28 12.06
CA TYR A 224 -17.58 15.92 10.85
C TYR A 224 -18.22 14.87 9.92
N GLU A 225 -17.52 13.77 9.68
CA GLU A 225 -17.98 12.70 8.79
C GLU A 225 -19.20 11.94 9.32
N ALA A 226 -19.35 11.82 10.63
CA ALA A 226 -20.56 11.29 11.26
C ALA A 226 -21.81 12.16 11.04
N ARG A 227 -21.63 13.44 10.64
CA ARG A 227 -22.73 14.39 10.40
C ARG A 227 -23.07 14.57 8.93
N ILE A 228 -22.19 14.19 8.02
CA ILE A 228 -22.39 14.31 6.58
C ILE A 228 -23.25 13.13 6.08
N PRO A 229 -24.11 13.31 5.07
CA PRO A 229 -24.81 12.21 4.42
C PRO A 229 -23.82 11.10 3.98
N ALA A 230 -24.16 9.83 4.24
CA ALA A 230 -23.30 8.68 3.92
C ALA A 230 -22.92 8.55 2.43
N ALA A 231 -23.60 9.29 1.54
CA ALA A 231 -23.27 9.39 0.13
C ALA A 231 -22.04 10.29 -0.16
N LEU A 232 -21.66 11.17 0.77
CA LEU A 232 -20.58 12.15 0.63
C LEU A 232 -19.38 11.85 1.55
N ALA A 233 -19.54 10.95 2.52
CA ALA A 233 -18.47 10.54 3.43
C ALA A 233 -17.38 9.74 2.68
N VAL A 234 -16.13 10.14 2.90
CA VAL A 234 -14.87 9.49 2.49
C VAL A 234 -14.71 8.15 3.21
N VAL A 235 -14.95 8.11 4.52
CA VAL A 235 -14.99 6.89 5.34
C VAL A 235 -16.32 6.85 6.08
N PRO A 236 -17.39 6.28 5.48
CA PRO A 236 -18.65 6.10 6.17
C PRO A 236 -18.40 5.38 7.50
N PRO A 237 -18.96 5.83 8.64
CA PRO A 237 -18.76 5.17 9.94
C PRO A 237 -19.12 3.67 9.91
N GLN A 238 -20.02 3.29 9.00
CA GLN A 238 -20.42 1.92 8.67
C GLN A 238 -19.25 1.02 8.24
N THR A 239 -18.15 1.59 7.72
CA THR A 239 -16.95 0.88 7.27
C THR A 239 -16.30 0.10 8.42
N TRP A 240 -16.24 0.69 9.62
CA TRP A 240 -15.67 0.03 10.81
C TRP A 240 -16.54 -1.12 11.32
N PHE A 241 -17.83 -1.12 10.97
CA PHE A 241 -18.78 -2.17 11.31
C PHE A 241 -18.85 -3.27 10.24
N LEU A 242 -18.10 -3.15 9.14
CA LEU A 242 -18.00 -4.22 8.15
C LEU A 242 -17.40 -5.48 8.77
N PRO A 243 -17.86 -6.68 8.36
CA PRO A 243 -17.36 -7.93 8.91
C PRO A 243 -15.84 -8.03 8.78
N ASN A 244 -15.16 -8.27 9.91
CA ASN A 244 -13.71 -8.45 10.02
C ASN A 244 -12.85 -7.20 9.67
N PHE A 245 -13.43 -6.02 9.39
CA PHE A 245 -12.66 -4.84 8.98
C PHE A 245 -11.63 -4.40 10.03
N ALA A 246 -12.05 -4.23 11.29
CA ALA A 246 -11.15 -3.80 12.37
C ALA A 246 -9.97 -4.79 12.60
N VAL A 247 -10.24 -6.09 12.47
CA VAL A 247 -9.23 -7.14 12.61
C VAL A 247 -8.24 -7.09 11.44
N LEU A 248 -8.75 -6.96 10.21
CA LEU A 248 -7.94 -6.84 9.01
C LEU A 248 -7.12 -5.55 8.98
N PHE A 249 -7.66 -4.44 9.48
CA PHE A 249 -6.95 -3.19 9.67
C PHE A 249 -5.79 -3.34 10.65
N GLY A 250 -6.02 -4.03 11.78
CA GLY A 250 -4.96 -4.35 12.74
C GLY A 250 -3.83 -5.13 12.08
N ILE A 251 -4.15 -6.23 11.40
CA ILE A 251 -3.17 -7.08 10.72
C ILE A 251 -2.45 -6.34 9.57
N ALA A 252 -3.11 -5.38 8.92
CA ALA A 252 -2.49 -4.58 7.87
C ALA A 252 -1.30 -3.73 8.36
N LEU A 253 -1.24 -3.40 9.66
CA LEU A 253 -0.15 -2.60 10.22
C LEU A 253 1.20 -3.34 10.21
N PHE A 254 1.20 -4.67 10.21
CA PHE A 254 2.42 -5.43 10.49
C PHE A 254 3.34 -5.80 9.31
N PRO A 255 2.85 -6.15 8.10
CA PRO A 255 3.72 -6.58 7.01
C PRO A 255 4.83 -5.59 6.68
N ASP A 256 4.48 -4.32 6.49
CA ASP A 256 5.45 -3.27 6.14
C ASP A 256 6.30 -2.86 7.35
N PHE A 257 5.78 -2.96 8.57
CA PHE A 257 6.57 -2.86 9.80
C PHE A 257 7.72 -3.87 9.81
N TRP A 258 7.40 -5.16 9.66
CA TRP A 258 8.41 -6.21 9.71
C TRP A 258 9.45 -6.05 8.60
N LEU A 259 9.00 -5.81 7.37
CA LEU A 259 9.88 -5.63 6.20
C LEU A 259 10.83 -4.44 6.36
N THR A 260 10.31 -3.30 6.86
CA THR A 260 11.12 -2.09 7.04
C THR A 260 12.13 -2.26 8.17
N VAL A 261 11.70 -2.78 9.32
CA VAL A 261 12.58 -3.04 10.47
C VAL A 261 13.70 -4.01 10.11
N LYS A 262 13.36 -5.14 9.48
CA LYS A 262 14.34 -6.11 9.02
C LYS A 262 15.36 -5.45 8.08
N SER A 263 14.90 -4.61 7.15
CA SER A 263 15.78 -3.99 6.15
C SER A 263 16.72 -2.97 6.78
N VAL A 264 16.21 -2.06 7.62
CA VAL A 264 17.02 -1.07 8.33
C VAL A 264 18.00 -1.74 9.30
N MET A 265 17.55 -2.73 10.07
CA MET A 265 18.37 -3.42 11.06
C MET A 265 19.57 -4.14 10.41
N PHE A 266 19.34 -4.96 9.39
CA PHE A 266 20.42 -5.75 8.80
C PHE A 266 21.33 -4.94 7.89
N THR A 267 20.82 -3.92 7.19
CA THR A 267 21.67 -3.02 6.40
C THR A 267 22.65 -2.27 7.31
N THR A 268 22.17 -1.73 8.42
CA THR A 268 23.03 -1.04 9.41
C THR A 268 23.95 -2.01 10.16
N LEU A 269 23.48 -3.20 10.51
CA LEU A 269 24.32 -4.23 11.14
C LEU A 269 25.48 -4.65 10.23
N TRP A 270 25.19 -4.98 8.97
CA TRP A 270 26.22 -5.50 8.06
C TRP A 270 27.22 -4.43 7.65
N GLN A 271 26.78 -3.21 7.37
CA GLN A 271 27.69 -2.14 6.93
C GLN A 271 28.42 -1.48 8.10
N SER A 272 27.71 -1.15 9.19
CA SER A 272 28.30 -0.38 10.29
C SER A 272 29.01 -1.25 11.33
N VAL A 273 28.57 -2.51 11.54
CA VAL A 273 29.15 -3.40 12.56
C VAL A 273 30.00 -4.50 11.94
N TYR A 274 29.53 -5.17 10.89
CA TYR A 274 30.32 -6.22 10.23
C TYR A 274 31.25 -5.70 9.14
N HIS A 275 31.19 -4.39 8.83
CA HIS A 275 32.01 -3.73 7.81
C HIS A 275 31.94 -4.38 6.42
N TRP A 276 30.79 -4.99 6.10
CA TRP A 276 30.52 -5.52 4.77
C TRP A 276 30.37 -4.39 3.76
N SER A 277 30.77 -4.66 2.51
CA SER A 277 30.56 -3.72 1.41
C SER A 277 29.07 -3.53 1.13
N THR A 278 28.71 -2.41 0.50
CA THR A 278 27.32 -2.11 0.13
C THR A 278 26.78 -3.15 -0.85
N ILE A 279 27.63 -3.58 -1.80
CA ILE A 279 27.30 -4.64 -2.76
C ILE A 279 27.06 -5.98 -2.06
N ALA A 280 27.93 -6.36 -1.12
CA ALA A 280 27.73 -7.59 -0.35
C ALA A 280 26.40 -7.55 0.41
N THR A 281 26.09 -6.43 1.07
CA THR A 281 24.82 -6.23 1.77
C THR A 281 23.62 -6.41 0.84
N ALA A 282 23.66 -5.81 -0.36
CA ALA A 282 22.60 -5.93 -1.35
C ALA A 282 22.43 -7.37 -1.88
N LEU A 283 23.54 -8.07 -2.13
CA LEU A 283 23.51 -9.46 -2.57
C LEU A 283 22.85 -10.38 -1.52
N HIS A 284 23.15 -10.16 -0.25
CA HIS A 284 22.55 -10.88 0.88
C HIS A 284 21.08 -10.49 1.14
N MET A 285 20.58 -9.41 0.51
CA MET A 285 19.18 -9.01 0.53
C MET A 285 18.37 -9.54 -0.65
N LEU A 286 18.99 -10.05 -1.72
CA LEU A 286 18.28 -10.60 -2.88
C LEU A 286 17.27 -11.72 -2.57
N PRO A 287 17.53 -12.66 -1.63
CA PRO A 287 16.56 -13.70 -1.31
C PRO A 287 15.20 -13.16 -0.85
N VAL A 288 15.18 -11.95 -0.28
CA VAL A 288 13.94 -11.23 0.09
C VAL A 288 13.10 -10.94 -1.14
N VAL A 289 13.73 -10.46 -2.21
CA VAL A 289 13.01 -10.09 -3.42
C VAL A 289 12.45 -11.33 -4.11
N VAL A 290 13.24 -12.41 -4.17
CA VAL A 290 12.80 -13.69 -4.73
C VAL A 290 11.64 -14.26 -3.91
N ALA A 291 11.75 -14.25 -2.58
CA ALA A 291 10.69 -14.73 -1.69
C ALA A 291 9.39 -13.91 -1.83
N ALA A 292 9.49 -12.58 -1.93
CA ALA A 292 8.36 -11.70 -2.18
C ALA A 292 7.71 -11.97 -3.54
N PHE A 293 8.52 -12.11 -4.59
CA PHE A 293 8.05 -12.42 -5.94
C PHE A 293 7.29 -13.75 -5.99
N LEU A 294 7.86 -14.81 -5.40
CA LEU A 294 7.19 -16.12 -5.33
C LEU A 294 5.90 -16.06 -4.49
N ALA A 295 5.91 -15.29 -3.40
CA ALA A 295 4.74 -15.09 -2.55
C ALA A 295 3.61 -14.32 -3.27
N SER A 296 3.91 -13.49 -4.27
CA SER A 296 2.90 -12.76 -5.06
C SER A 296 1.91 -13.70 -5.78
N PHE A 297 2.32 -14.93 -6.10
CA PHE A 297 1.46 -15.91 -6.76
C PHE A 297 0.49 -16.64 -5.82
N THR A 298 0.55 -16.36 -4.52
CA THR A 298 -0.30 -17.03 -3.52
C THR A 298 -1.77 -16.55 -3.51
N GLY A 299 -2.14 -15.60 -4.38
CA GLY A 299 -3.52 -15.10 -4.46
C GLY A 299 -4.54 -16.14 -4.97
N ALA A 300 -4.16 -17.06 -5.85
CA ALA A 300 -5.07 -18.08 -6.40
C ALA A 300 -5.62 -19.07 -5.35
N PRO A 301 -4.81 -19.59 -4.41
CA PRO A 301 -5.28 -20.39 -3.27
C PRO A 301 -6.47 -19.82 -2.49
N SER A 302 -6.60 -18.49 -2.39
CA SER A 302 -7.70 -17.82 -1.69
C SER A 302 -9.10 -18.12 -2.25
N ARG A 303 -9.19 -18.69 -3.46
CA ARG A 303 -10.47 -19.14 -4.06
C ARG A 303 -10.99 -20.43 -3.42
N LYS A 304 -10.07 -21.32 -3.01
CA LYS A 304 -10.40 -22.66 -2.49
C LYS A 304 -10.21 -22.78 -0.98
N ILE A 305 -9.22 -22.06 -0.43
CA ILE A 305 -8.86 -22.12 0.99
C ILE A 305 -9.47 -20.91 1.71
N ASN A 306 -9.94 -21.10 2.94
CA ASN A 306 -10.44 -20.03 3.78
C ASN A 306 -9.31 -19.05 4.14
N THR A 307 -9.55 -17.75 3.91
CA THR A 307 -8.57 -16.68 4.15
C THR A 307 -8.04 -16.66 5.58
N LYS A 308 -8.84 -17.06 6.58
CA LYS A 308 -8.40 -17.17 7.99
C LYS A 308 -7.17 -18.07 8.13
N TRP A 309 -7.20 -19.26 7.54
CA TRP A 309 -6.11 -20.23 7.67
C TRP A 309 -4.87 -19.82 6.88
N ILE A 310 -5.05 -19.16 5.74
CA ILE A 310 -3.92 -18.62 4.96
C ILE A 310 -3.20 -17.52 5.76
N LEU A 311 -3.96 -16.61 6.37
CA LEU A 311 -3.41 -15.54 7.19
C LEU A 311 -2.70 -16.08 8.45
N LEU A 312 -3.27 -17.10 9.11
CA LEU A 312 -2.62 -17.74 10.26
C LEU A 312 -1.32 -18.44 9.87
N PHE A 313 -1.31 -19.13 8.73
CA PHE A 313 -0.10 -19.75 8.20
C PHE A 313 0.97 -18.68 7.91
N ALA A 314 0.58 -17.59 7.25
CA ALA A 314 1.48 -16.48 6.92
C ALA A 314 2.09 -15.82 8.18
N LEU A 315 1.27 -15.54 9.21
CA LEU A 315 1.75 -15.03 10.49
C LEU A 315 2.64 -16.05 11.22
N GLY A 316 2.33 -17.34 11.13
CA GLY A 316 3.16 -18.43 11.65
C GLY A 316 4.55 -18.45 11.02
N LEU A 317 4.66 -18.27 9.70
CA LEU A 317 5.94 -18.14 9.00
C LEU A 317 6.73 -16.93 9.53
N THR A 318 6.07 -15.78 9.73
CA THR A 318 6.74 -14.58 10.26
C THR A 318 7.14 -14.72 11.73
N ILE A 319 6.40 -15.46 12.55
CA ILE A 319 6.78 -15.84 13.92
C ILE A 319 8.10 -16.63 13.90
N VAL A 320 8.14 -17.71 13.12
CA VAL A 320 9.34 -18.55 13.00
C VAL A 320 10.53 -17.74 12.48
N ALA A 321 10.31 -16.91 11.46
CA ALA A 321 11.34 -16.02 10.94
C ALA A 321 11.89 -15.08 12.02
N THR A 322 11.02 -14.43 12.79
CA THR A 322 11.43 -13.48 13.83
C THR A 322 12.23 -14.18 14.95
N ILE A 323 11.86 -15.41 15.32
CA ILE A 323 12.62 -16.24 16.25
C ILE A 323 14.00 -16.58 15.69
N LEU A 324 14.08 -16.98 14.41
CA LEU A 324 15.37 -17.29 13.77
C LEU A 324 16.29 -16.04 13.73
N LEU A 325 15.73 -14.86 13.44
CA LEU A 325 16.50 -13.62 13.43
C LEU A 325 17.12 -13.32 14.80
N HIS A 326 16.49 -13.70 15.91
CA HIS A 326 17.06 -13.51 17.25
C HIS A 326 18.45 -14.18 17.41
N PHE A 327 18.70 -15.27 16.68
CA PHE A 327 19.98 -15.99 16.75
C PHE A 327 21.04 -15.49 15.77
N ALA A 328 20.76 -14.45 14.98
CA ALA A 328 21.62 -13.91 13.93
C ALA A 328 22.72 -12.96 14.45
N ASN A 329 23.46 -13.38 15.47
CA ASN A 329 24.44 -12.55 16.18
C ASN A 329 25.85 -12.50 15.57
N SER A 330 26.14 -13.27 14.52
CA SER A 330 27.44 -13.26 13.85
C SER A 330 27.33 -13.34 12.31
N PRO A 331 28.38 -12.93 11.56
CA PRO A 331 28.43 -13.07 10.10
C PRO A 331 28.20 -14.50 9.60
N ASP A 332 28.80 -15.50 10.28
CA ASP A 332 28.73 -16.91 9.89
C ASP A 332 27.31 -17.51 10.02
N ARG A 333 26.44 -16.84 10.77
CA ARG A 333 25.06 -17.24 11.00
C ARG A 333 24.09 -16.78 9.92
N TYR A 334 24.59 -16.17 8.84
CA TYR A 334 23.76 -15.77 7.72
C TYR A 334 23.01 -16.97 7.11
N PHE A 335 23.71 -18.02 6.69
CA PHE A 335 23.09 -19.18 6.05
C PHE A 335 22.16 -19.98 6.97
N PRO A 336 22.52 -20.31 8.23
CA PRO A 336 21.66 -21.13 9.08
C PRO A 336 20.44 -20.38 9.65
N PHE A 337 20.53 -19.07 9.88
CA PHE A 337 19.47 -18.32 10.57
C PHE A 337 18.88 -17.19 9.73
N VAL A 338 19.72 -16.33 9.14
CA VAL A 338 19.23 -15.12 8.45
C VAL A 338 18.54 -15.46 7.13
N LEU A 339 19.13 -16.32 6.31
CA LEU A 339 18.60 -16.67 5.00
C LEU A 339 17.24 -17.38 5.11
N PRO A 340 17.06 -18.43 5.93
CA PRO A 340 15.75 -19.04 6.15
C PRO A 340 14.74 -18.03 6.72
N ALA A 341 15.14 -17.20 7.68
CA ALA A 341 14.26 -16.19 8.23
C ALA A 341 13.83 -15.14 7.20
N PHE A 342 14.72 -14.75 6.28
CA PHE A 342 14.41 -13.80 5.22
C PHE A 342 13.40 -14.38 4.26
N ILE A 343 13.54 -15.64 3.87
CA ILE A 343 12.59 -16.31 2.99
C ILE A 343 11.25 -16.44 3.72
N LEU A 344 11.22 -17.08 4.89
CA LEU A 344 9.98 -17.35 5.63
C LEU A 344 9.23 -16.06 6.01
N GLY A 345 9.93 -15.08 6.57
CA GLY A 345 9.32 -13.85 7.06
C GLY A 345 8.86 -12.93 5.94
N THR A 346 9.61 -12.86 4.84
CA THR A 346 9.17 -12.08 3.67
C THR A 346 7.96 -12.74 3.01
N THR A 347 7.99 -14.06 2.82
CA THR A 347 6.84 -14.79 2.30
C THR A 347 5.61 -14.62 3.20
N GLY A 348 5.76 -14.72 4.53
CA GLY A 348 4.69 -14.48 5.49
C GLY A 348 4.12 -13.06 5.40
N CYS A 349 4.96 -12.03 5.34
CA CYS A 349 4.52 -10.64 5.22
C CYS A 349 3.80 -10.37 3.88
N THR A 350 4.37 -10.83 2.75
CA THR A 350 3.77 -10.66 1.43
C THR A 350 2.44 -11.41 1.31
N MET A 351 2.36 -12.65 1.81
CA MET A 351 1.11 -13.40 1.86
C MET A 351 0.06 -12.68 2.70
N THR A 352 0.45 -12.16 3.87
CA THR A 352 -0.45 -11.39 4.76
C THR A 352 -0.99 -10.16 4.03
N PHE A 353 -0.11 -9.36 3.41
CA PHE A 353 -0.49 -8.18 2.65
C PHE A 353 -1.51 -8.50 1.54
N ILE A 354 -1.24 -9.53 0.72
CA ILE A 354 -2.13 -9.95 -0.37
C ILE A 354 -3.48 -10.42 0.16
N HIS A 355 -3.48 -11.27 1.18
CA HIS A 355 -4.70 -11.90 1.67
C HIS A 355 -5.56 -10.98 2.53
N VAL A 356 -4.96 -9.99 3.20
CA VAL A 356 -5.72 -8.89 3.84
C VAL A 356 -6.46 -8.08 2.78
N ASN A 357 -5.78 -7.69 1.69
CA ASN A 357 -6.41 -6.98 0.58
C ASN A 357 -7.53 -7.80 -0.09
N ILE A 358 -7.31 -9.09 -0.35
CA ILE A 358 -8.35 -9.98 -0.89
C ILE A 358 -9.53 -10.12 0.09
N ALA A 359 -9.27 -10.32 1.38
CA ALA A 359 -10.32 -10.46 2.39
C ALA A 359 -11.18 -9.20 2.46
N ILE A 360 -10.55 -8.03 2.46
CA ILE A 360 -11.27 -6.78 2.64
C ILE A 360 -12.06 -6.41 1.39
N PHE A 361 -11.51 -6.61 0.20
CA PHE A 361 -12.24 -6.33 -1.05
C PHE A 361 -13.44 -7.26 -1.26
N ARG A 362 -13.41 -8.48 -0.70
CA ARG A 362 -14.55 -9.40 -0.72
C ARG A 362 -15.71 -8.96 0.18
N THR A 363 -15.41 -8.35 1.32
CA THR A 363 -16.44 -7.86 2.27
C THR A 363 -16.91 -6.44 1.96
N SER A 364 -16.26 -5.77 1.00
CA SER A 364 -16.49 -4.36 0.68
C SER A 364 -17.43 -4.20 -0.51
N PRO A 365 -18.42 -3.30 -0.43
CA PRO A 365 -19.25 -2.95 -1.57
C PRO A 365 -18.41 -2.46 -2.76
N PRO A 366 -18.78 -2.76 -4.02
CA PRO A 366 -18.00 -2.41 -5.19
C PRO A 366 -17.61 -0.93 -5.31
N TYR A 367 -18.49 -0.05 -4.86
CA TYR A 367 -18.30 1.40 -4.90
C TYR A 367 -17.37 1.95 -3.79
N MET A 368 -17.03 1.15 -2.77
CA MET A 368 -16.15 1.54 -1.66
C MET A 368 -14.78 0.86 -1.69
N ARG A 369 -14.51 0.00 -2.68
CA ARG A 369 -13.27 -0.77 -2.71
C ARG A 369 -12.03 0.13 -2.77
N GLY A 370 -12.07 1.23 -3.54
CA GLY A 370 -10.95 2.20 -3.59
C GLY A 370 -10.65 2.79 -2.21
N THR A 371 -11.64 3.42 -1.58
CA THR A 371 -11.58 3.92 -0.19
C THR A 371 -10.96 2.93 0.79
N ILE A 372 -11.46 1.70 0.77
CA ILE A 372 -11.07 0.67 1.73
C ILE A 372 -9.64 0.19 1.46
N GLY A 373 -9.25 0.08 0.19
CA GLY A 373 -7.87 -0.21 -0.21
C GLY A 373 -6.91 0.86 0.30
N ALA A 374 -7.24 2.13 0.06
CA ALA A 374 -6.45 3.27 0.52
C ALA A 374 -6.25 3.28 2.05
N ILE A 375 -7.30 2.99 2.82
CA ILE A 375 -7.22 2.92 4.29
C ILE A 375 -6.26 1.80 4.73
N ILE A 376 -6.29 0.64 4.08
CA ILE A 376 -5.42 -0.50 4.40
C ILE A 376 -3.96 -0.26 3.99
N HIS A 377 -3.74 0.40 2.86
CA HIS A 377 -2.42 0.86 2.46
C HIS A 377 -1.87 1.92 3.43
N GLY A 378 -2.71 2.86 3.83
CA GLY A 378 -2.39 3.85 4.87
C GLY A 378 -2.04 3.19 6.20
N ALA A 379 -2.79 2.17 6.62
CA ALA A 379 -2.47 1.36 7.80
C ALA A 379 -1.10 0.69 7.66
N SER A 380 -0.81 0.05 6.53
CA SER A 380 0.50 -0.59 6.29
C SER A 380 1.66 0.39 6.46
N GLN A 381 1.52 1.60 5.90
CA GLN A 381 2.55 2.64 6.05
C GLN A 381 2.66 3.17 7.48
N LEU A 382 1.51 3.37 8.15
CA LEU A 382 1.45 3.77 9.55
C LEU A 382 2.23 2.79 10.43
N GLY A 383 1.98 1.50 10.23
CA GLY A 383 2.65 0.43 10.95
C GLY A 383 4.15 0.40 10.69
N SER A 384 4.59 0.62 9.44
CA SER A 384 6.01 0.80 9.12
C SER A 384 6.67 1.92 9.94
N ALA A 385 6.08 3.11 9.97
CA ALA A 385 6.65 4.25 10.70
C ALA A 385 6.68 4.03 12.22
N VAL A 386 5.54 3.62 12.79
CA VAL A 386 5.40 3.35 14.23
C VAL A 386 6.33 2.23 14.67
N GLY A 387 6.37 1.17 13.89
CA GLY A 387 7.15 -0.01 14.18
C GLY A 387 8.66 0.24 14.14
N VAL A 388 9.15 0.98 13.14
CA VAL A 388 10.57 1.38 13.09
C VAL A 388 10.94 2.29 14.26
N ALA A 389 10.07 3.23 14.63
CA ALA A 389 10.28 4.11 15.77
C ALA A 389 10.36 3.34 17.10
N ALA A 390 9.42 2.42 17.32
CA ALA A 390 9.40 1.56 18.50
C ALA A 390 10.62 0.62 18.56
N PHE A 391 10.95 -0.03 17.43
CA PHE A 391 12.11 -0.91 17.31
C PHE A 391 13.40 -0.16 17.65
N ASN A 392 13.63 1.01 17.06
CA ASN A 392 14.83 1.79 17.31
C ASN A 392 14.88 2.30 18.76
N SER A 393 13.76 2.70 19.34
CA SER A 393 13.70 3.15 20.74
C SER A 393 14.11 2.05 21.72
N ILE A 394 13.57 0.83 21.55
CA ILE A 394 13.92 -0.33 22.38
C ILE A 394 15.39 -0.70 22.18
N LYS A 395 15.82 -0.79 20.92
CA LYS A 395 17.20 -1.12 20.55
C LYS A 395 18.19 -0.16 21.21
N THR A 396 18.02 1.15 21.01
CA THR A 396 18.91 2.18 21.55
C THR A 396 18.90 2.18 23.07
N SER A 397 17.73 2.07 23.72
CA SER A 397 17.63 2.05 25.18
C SER A 397 18.36 0.87 25.82
N VAL A 398 18.37 -0.29 25.15
CA VAL A 398 19.12 -1.47 25.61
C VAL A 398 20.61 -1.31 25.32
N GLU A 399 20.98 -0.82 24.13
CA GLU A 399 22.38 -0.56 23.75
C GLU A 399 23.09 0.39 24.73
N GLU A 400 22.40 1.44 25.19
CA GLU A 400 22.88 2.38 26.22
C GLU A 400 23.19 1.68 27.55
N LYS A 401 22.43 0.65 27.92
CA LYS A 401 22.61 -0.10 29.16
C LYS A 401 23.64 -1.22 29.05
N THR A 402 23.81 -1.81 27.86
CA THR A 402 24.67 -2.99 27.66
C THR A 402 26.06 -2.70 27.11
N GLY A 403 26.43 -1.44 26.89
CA GLY A 403 27.81 -1.06 26.54
C GLY A 403 28.07 -0.75 25.07
N GLY A 404 27.04 -0.38 24.29
CA GLY A 404 27.21 0.26 22.97
C GLY A 404 26.50 -0.43 21.78
N PRO A 405 26.58 0.19 20.58
CA PRO A 405 25.77 -0.17 19.41
C PRO A 405 26.25 -1.41 18.64
N THR A 406 27.39 -1.97 19.01
CA THR A 406 28.02 -3.13 18.36
C THR A 406 27.44 -4.46 18.86
N LEU A 407 26.86 -4.46 20.05
CA LEU A 407 26.29 -5.66 20.65
C LEU A 407 24.95 -6.02 20.00
N TYR A 408 24.72 -7.33 19.84
CA TYR A 408 23.46 -7.83 19.28
C TYR A 408 22.30 -7.77 20.28
N THR A 409 22.57 -7.56 21.57
CA THR A 409 21.59 -7.58 22.68
C THR A 409 20.43 -6.60 22.48
N GLY A 410 20.71 -5.36 22.06
CA GLY A 410 19.65 -4.37 21.81
C GLY A 410 18.75 -4.76 20.63
N ARG A 411 19.35 -5.29 19.56
CA ARG A 411 18.62 -5.80 18.38
C ARG A 411 17.77 -7.01 18.74
N ALA A 412 18.34 -7.94 19.52
CA ALA A 412 17.65 -9.13 20.03
C ALA A 412 16.45 -8.77 20.92
N ALA A 413 16.59 -7.77 21.81
CA ALA A 413 15.49 -7.28 22.65
C ALA A 413 14.36 -6.65 21.80
N ALA A 414 14.73 -5.85 20.81
CA ALA A 414 13.75 -5.26 19.89
C ALA A 414 13.05 -6.33 19.01
N LEU A 415 13.73 -7.42 18.66
CA LEU A 415 13.11 -8.56 17.96
C LEU A 415 12.10 -9.32 18.83
N TRP A 416 12.30 -9.40 20.16
CA TRP A 416 11.28 -9.94 21.07
C TRP A 416 10.00 -9.11 21.07
N PHE A 417 10.13 -7.78 20.95
CA PHE A 417 8.97 -6.90 20.79
C PHE A 417 8.25 -7.13 19.46
N VAL A 418 8.99 -7.27 18.35
CA VAL A 418 8.41 -7.62 17.04
C VAL A 418 7.69 -8.98 17.12
N LEU A 419 8.29 -9.96 17.81
CA LEU A 419 7.70 -11.28 18.04
C LEU A 419 6.40 -11.19 18.86
N ALA A 420 6.38 -10.37 19.90
CA ALA A 420 5.18 -10.16 20.71
C ALA A 420 4.04 -9.58 19.86
N ILE A 421 4.32 -8.59 19.00
CA ILE A 421 3.30 -8.00 18.11
C ILE A 421 2.72 -9.04 17.16
N VAL A 422 3.55 -9.81 16.46
CA VAL A 422 3.04 -10.82 15.51
C VAL A 422 2.23 -11.92 16.20
N CYS A 423 2.60 -12.29 17.43
CA CYS A 423 1.83 -13.22 18.24
C CYS A 423 0.47 -12.62 18.64
N VAL A 424 0.43 -11.35 19.05
CA VAL A 424 -0.82 -10.64 19.36
C VAL A 424 -1.73 -10.58 18.14
N GLU A 425 -1.18 -10.33 16.95
CA GLU A 425 -1.96 -10.32 15.71
C GLU A 425 -2.48 -11.72 15.33
N ALA A 426 -1.67 -12.75 15.49
CA ALA A 426 -2.10 -14.13 15.26
C ALA A 426 -3.24 -14.51 16.21
N VAL A 427 -3.15 -14.13 17.49
CA VAL A 427 -4.22 -14.33 18.48
C VAL A 427 -5.46 -13.50 18.13
N SER A 428 -5.29 -12.23 17.75
CA SER A 428 -6.38 -11.35 17.33
C SER A 428 -7.13 -11.94 16.13
N LEU A 429 -6.41 -12.46 15.14
CA LEU A 429 -6.99 -13.15 13.99
C LEU A 429 -7.70 -14.45 14.42
N LEU A 430 -7.14 -15.23 15.34
CA LEU A 430 -7.78 -16.45 15.85
C LEU A 430 -9.13 -16.15 16.51
N VAL A 431 -9.16 -15.15 17.39
CA VAL A 431 -10.31 -14.82 18.25
C VAL A 431 -11.37 -14.02 17.51
N PHE A 432 -10.98 -12.98 16.77
CA PHE A 432 -11.92 -12.00 16.24
C PHE A 432 -12.29 -12.23 14.77
N TYR A 433 -11.50 -12.97 14.00
CA TYR A 433 -11.84 -13.24 12.59
C TYR A 433 -12.94 -14.29 12.47
N ARG A 434 -14.10 -13.85 11.98
CA ARG A 434 -15.29 -14.68 11.77
C ARG A 434 -15.30 -15.27 10.36
N VAL A 435 -15.36 -16.59 10.29
CA VAL A 435 -15.36 -17.38 9.05
C VAL A 435 -16.72 -17.32 8.32
N ASP A 436 -17.81 -17.20 9.06
CA ASP A 436 -19.18 -17.33 8.53
C ASP A 436 -19.68 -16.14 7.71
N ALA A 437 -18.93 -15.03 7.66
CA ALA A 437 -19.28 -13.87 6.82
C ALA A 437 -19.37 -14.24 5.33
N LYS A 438 -18.61 -15.25 4.89
CA LYS A 438 -18.62 -15.77 3.51
C LYS A 438 -19.99 -16.35 3.13
N ARG A 439 -20.66 -17.05 4.05
CA ARG A 439 -21.96 -17.71 3.80
C ARG A 439 -23.11 -16.72 3.64
N LYS A 440 -22.99 -15.53 4.26
CA LYS A 440 -24.03 -14.49 4.20
C LYS A 440 -23.93 -13.64 2.93
N ILE A 441 -22.73 -13.33 2.45
CA ILE A 441 -22.53 -12.56 1.21
C ILE A 441 -22.88 -13.40 -0.02
N ASP A 442 -22.42 -14.66 -0.08
CA ASP A 442 -22.78 -15.58 -1.18
C ASP A 442 -24.31 -15.82 -1.27
N SER A 443 -25.02 -15.76 -0.13
CA SER A 443 -26.48 -15.84 -0.09
C SER A 443 -27.19 -14.58 -0.58
N ILE A 444 -26.58 -13.40 -0.38
CA ILE A 444 -27.12 -12.11 -0.83
C ILE A 444 -26.89 -11.94 -2.33
N ASP A 445 -25.71 -12.28 -2.83
CA ASP A 445 -25.40 -12.25 -4.27
C ASP A 445 -26.19 -13.32 -5.03
N GLY A 446 -26.36 -14.51 -4.45
CA GLY A 446 -27.24 -15.56 -5.00
C GLY A 446 -28.71 -15.13 -5.06
N ALA A 447 -29.21 -14.44 -4.03
CA ALA A 447 -30.57 -13.90 -4.01
C ALA A 447 -30.74 -12.72 -4.98
N SER A 448 -29.74 -11.82 -5.09
CA SER A 448 -29.76 -10.69 -6.03
C SER A 448 -29.67 -11.15 -7.48
N ALA A 449 -28.86 -12.17 -7.78
CA ALA A 449 -28.78 -12.76 -9.11
C ALA A 449 -30.06 -13.53 -9.49
N ALA A 450 -30.69 -14.21 -8.52
CA ALA A 450 -31.99 -14.84 -8.72
C ALA A 450 -33.10 -13.80 -8.94
N SER A 451 -33.09 -12.69 -8.19
CA SER A 451 -34.04 -11.58 -8.35
C SER A 451 -33.87 -10.86 -9.69
N GLY A 452 -32.63 -10.65 -10.14
CA GLY A 452 -32.35 -10.05 -11.45
C GLY A 452 -32.85 -10.92 -12.61
N LYS A 453 -32.64 -12.25 -12.53
CA LYS A 453 -33.18 -13.20 -13.51
C LYS A 453 -34.71 -13.26 -13.50
N LEU A 454 -35.35 -13.14 -12.33
CA LEU A 454 -36.81 -13.08 -12.23
C LEU A 454 -37.36 -11.81 -12.91
N HIS A 455 -36.71 -10.66 -12.71
CA HIS A 455 -37.11 -9.41 -13.37
C HIS A 455 -36.92 -9.45 -14.89
N GLU A 456 -35.83 -10.04 -15.36
CA GLU A 456 -35.55 -10.20 -16.79
C GLU A 456 -36.58 -11.14 -17.47
N VAL A 457 -36.98 -12.22 -16.79
CA VAL A 457 -38.05 -13.12 -17.26
C VAL A 457 -39.42 -12.43 -17.25
N GLU A 458 -39.69 -11.60 -16.25
CA GLU A 458 -40.94 -10.83 -16.13
C GLU A 458 -41.04 -9.77 -17.24
N GLU A 459 -39.96 -9.06 -17.57
CA GLU A 459 -39.90 -8.12 -18.71
C GLU A 459 -40.11 -8.82 -20.06
N ILE A 460 -39.51 -9.99 -20.26
CA ILE A 460 -39.71 -10.79 -21.48
C ILE A 460 -41.17 -11.24 -21.60
N THR A 461 -41.77 -11.67 -20.49
CA THR A 461 -43.18 -12.12 -20.45
C THR A 461 -44.16 -10.97 -20.71
N ILE A 462 -43.88 -9.78 -20.16
CA ILE A 462 -44.65 -8.57 -20.43
C ILE A 462 -44.52 -8.19 -21.89
N ARG A 463 -43.31 -8.18 -22.45
CA ARG A 463 -43.05 -7.84 -23.86
C ARG A 463 -43.75 -8.81 -24.83
N GLU A 464 -43.78 -10.10 -24.52
CA GLU A 464 -44.54 -11.09 -25.31
C GLU A 464 -46.06 -10.89 -25.24
N LYS A 465 -46.60 -10.50 -24.07
CA LYS A 465 -48.01 -10.13 -23.93
C LYS A 465 -48.35 -8.87 -24.71
N THR A 466 -47.53 -7.82 -24.62
CA THR A 466 -47.75 -6.57 -25.35
C THR A 466 -47.66 -6.77 -26.87
N VAL A 467 -46.78 -7.65 -27.35
CA VAL A 467 -46.69 -8.01 -28.77
C VAL A 467 -47.89 -8.84 -29.23
N LYS A 468 -48.42 -9.74 -28.40
CA LYS A 468 -49.67 -10.47 -28.69
C LYS A 468 -50.89 -9.56 -28.71
N GLU A 469 -51.00 -8.60 -27.79
CA GLU A 469 -52.09 -7.62 -27.75
C GLU A 469 -52.00 -6.62 -28.91
N ALA A 470 -50.79 -6.21 -29.33
CA ALA A 470 -50.58 -5.37 -30.51
C ALA A 470 -50.81 -6.11 -31.83
N GLY A 471 -50.52 -7.42 -31.89
CA GLY A 471 -50.78 -8.27 -33.06
C GLY A 471 -52.26 -8.60 -33.29
N LEU A 472 -53.11 -8.43 -32.28
CA LEU A 472 -54.57 -8.59 -32.37
C LEU A 472 -55.31 -7.32 -32.85
N LEU A 473 -54.60 -6.21 -33.06
CA LEU A 473 -55.16 -4.94 -33.55
C LEU A 473 -54.89 -4.67 -35.05
N VAL A 474 -54.27 -5.61 -35.76
CA VAL A 474 -53.99 -5.50 -37.21
C VAL A 474 -54.55 -6.71 -37.93
N THR A 475 -55.88 -6.85 -37.94
CA THR A 475 -56.66 -7.65 -38.88
C THR A 475 -58.13 -7.26 -38.73
N ASP A 476 -58.52 -6.21 -39.44
CA ASP A 476 -59.86 -5.95 -40.00
C ASP A 476 -59.98 -4.46 -40.34
N VAL A 477 -59.52 -4.08 -41.54
CA VAL A 477 -60.22 -3.24 -42.55
C VAL A 477 -59.59 -3.52 -43.90
#